data_AF-A0A9X2WQD9-F1
#
_entry.id   AF-A0A9X2WQD9-F1
#
_cell.length_a   1.000
_cell.length_b   1.000
_cell.length_c   1.000
_cell.angle_alpha   90.00
_cell.angle_beta   90.00
_cell.angle_gamma   90.00
#
_symmetry.space_group_name_H-M   'P 1'
#
loop_
_entity.id
_entity.type
_entity.pdbx_description
1 polymer ?
#
loop_
_entity_poly.entity_id
_entity_poly.type
_entity_poly.pdbx_seq_one_letter_code
_entity_poly.pdbx_strand_id
1 'polypeptide(L)'
;MLKIGIYDMRKKSKTTKAFKTDVAKQEPHTQRLTFENMFEVVDKDNADFLKENSDMLIVIRDVLTANQISNSVEHLLVLKRIEQLWGVEPESILGRELDKLANIVCKYEDQILS
;
A
#
# COMPACT_ATOMS: atom_id res chain seq x y z
N MET A 1 -26.40 -3.62 23.54
CA MET A 1 -25.41 -2.51 23.44
C MET A 1 -24.02 -3.09 23.62
N LEU A 2 -23.22 -3.08 22.54
CA LEU A 2 -21.92 -3.72 22.45
C LEU A 2 -20.86 -3.00 23.31
N LYS A 3 -20.08 -3.80 24.06
CA LYS A 3 -18.88 -3.36 24.77
C LYS A 3 -17.70 -3.36 23.80
N ILE A 4 -17.08 -2.21 23.60
CA ILE A 4 -15.81 -2.07 22.89
C ILE A 4 -14.71 -2.55 23.82
N GLY A 5 -14.06 -3.67 23.48
CA GLY A 5 -12.94 -4.22 24.23
C GLY A 5 -11.64 -3.52 23.85
N ILE A 6 -11.06 -2.78 24.79
CA ILE A 6 -9.67 -2.33 24.73
C ILE A 6 -8.81 -3.54 25.12
N TYR A 7 -7.99 -4.04 24.20
CA TYR A 7 -7.05 -5.12 24.48
C TYR A 7 -5.73 -4.53 25.03
N ASP A 8 -5.47 -4.74 26.32
CA ASP A 8 -4.20 -4.48 27.00
C ASP A 8 -3.35 -5.76 26.95
N MET A 9 -2.19 -5.71 26.29
CA MET A 9 -1.23 -6.81 26.19
C MET A 9 0.06 -6.48 26.95
N ARG A 10 -0.05 -6.38 28.28
CA ARG A 10 1.13 -6.39 29.17
C ARG A 10 1.31 -7.77 29.80
N LYS A 11 2.21 -8.59 29.24
CA LYS A 11 2.79 -9.76 29.95
C LYS A 11 4.31 -9.72 29.92
N LYS A 12 4.87 -9.80 31.12
CA LYS A 12 6.31 -9.80 31.45
C LYS A 12 6.98 -11.12 31.02
N SER A 13 8.24 -11.06 30.62
CA SER A 13 9.16 -12.20 30.75
C SER A 13 10.56 -11.73 31.16
N LYS A 14 11.21 -12.59 31.93
CA LYS A 14 12.42 -12.37 32.74
C LYS A 14 13.69 -12.55 31.89
N THR A 15 14.76 -11.91 32.36
CA THR A 15 16.16 -12.04 31.95
C THR A 15 16.65 -13.49 31.81
N THR A 16 17.37 -13.82 30.74
CA THR A 16 18.79 -14.25 30.77
C THR A 16 19.39 -14.60 29.40
N LYS A 17 20.69 -14.28 29.31
CA LYS A 17 21.76 -14.78 28.40
C LYS A 17 21.83 -14.20 26.97
N ALA A 18 22.86 -13.37 26.80
CA ALA A 18 23.41 -12.94 25.54
C ALA A 18 23.84 -14.15 24.70
N PHE A 19 23.22 -14.33 23.54
CA PHE A 19 23.75 -15.11 22.45
C PHE A 19 24.37 -14.10 21.48
N LYS A 20 25.71 -14.01 21.48
CA LYS A 20 26.43 -13.34 20.40
C LYS A 20 26.34 -14.26 19.20
N THR A 21 25.47 -13.91 18.27
CA THR A 21 25.57 -14.37 16.88
C THR A 21 26.00 -13.16 16.09
N ASP A 22 27.16 -13.28 15.44
CA ASP A 22 27.68 -12.28 14.52
C ASP A 22 26.68 -12.13 13.36
N VAL A 23 25.78 -11.16 13.49
CA VAL A 23 24.91 -10.73 12.41
C VAL A 23 25.80 -9.95 11.46
N ALA A 24 26.27 -10.62 10.41
CA ALA A 24 26.72 -9.95 9.21
C ALA A 24 25.62 -8.95 8.83
N LYS A 25 25.96 -7.66 8.84
CA LYS A 25 25.11 -6.61 8.29
C LYS A 25 24.92 -6.94 6.81
N GLN A 26 23.83 -7.62 6.47
CA GLN A 26 23.27 -7.53 5.13
C GLN A 26 22.63 -6.15 5.05
N GLU A 27 23.45 -5.19 4.63
CA GLU A 27 22.96 -4.00 3.92
C GLU A 27 21.96 -4.50 2.87
N PRO A 28 20.77 -3.90 2.74
CA PRO A 28 19.87 -4.25 1.66
C PRO A 28 20.61 -3.94 0.37
N HIS A 29 21.10 -4.98 -0.30
CA HIS A 29 21.68 -4.86 -1.63
C HIS A 29 20.56 -4.42 -2.56
N THR A 30 20.35 -3.12 -2.69
CA THR A 30 19.76 -2.52 -3.88
C THR A 30 20.75 -2.75 -5.00
N GLN A 31 20.73 -3.98 -5.52
CA GLN A 31 21.46 -4.31 -6.73
C GLN A 31 20.92 -3.38 -7.80
N ARG A 32 21.75 -2.43 -8.23
CA ARG A 32 21.39 -1.47 -9.25
C ARG A 32 20.92 -2.26 -10.46
N LEU A 33 19.64 -2.11 -10.81
CA LEU A 33 19.10 -2.68 -12.03
C LEU A 33 19.85 -2.06 -13.20
N THR A 34 20.55 -2.89 -13.95
CA THR A 34 21.22 -2.56 -15.21
C THR A 34 20.52 -3.31 -16.34
N PHE A 35 20.76 -2.91 -17.58
CA PHE A 35 20.20 -3.60 -18.74
C PHE A 35 20.64 -5.07 -18.78
N GLU A 36 21.82 -5.37 -18.24
CA GLU A 36 22.42 -6.70 -18.23
C GLU A 36 21.78 -7.63 -17.18
N ASN A 37 21.22 -7.11 -16.08
CA ASN A 37 20.62 -7.92 -15.01
C ASN A 37 19.09 -7.81 -14.91
N MET A 38 18.45 -6.90 -15.65
CA MET A 38 17.01 -6.67 -15.57
C MET A 38 16.17 -7.92 -15.92
N PHE A 39 16.68 -8.77 -16.81
CA PHE A 39 16.00 -10.01 -17.22
C PHE A 39 16.25 -11.19 -16.28
N GLU A 40 17.27 -11.11 -15.43
CA GLU A 40 17.57 -12.12 -14.41
C GLU A 40 16.80 -11.86 -13.11
N VAL A 41 16.47 -10.58 -12.83
CA VAL A 41 15.77 -10.17 -11.61
C VAL A 41 14.25 -10.34 -11.72
N VAL A 42 13.71 -10.29 -12.94
CA VAL A 42 12.26 -10.42 -13.16
C VAL A 42 11.91 -11.89 -13.42
N ASP A 43 11.63 -12.63 -12.36
CA ASP A 43 10.85 -13.85 -12.49
C ASP A 43 9.39 -13.53 -12.86
N LYS A 44 8.64 -14.55 -13.26
CA LYS A 44 7.26 -14.39 -13.75
C LYS A 44 6.36 -13.71 -12.71
N ASP A 45 6.50 -14.07 -11.44
CA ASP A 45 5.63 -13.56 -10.38
C ASP A 45 5.90 -12.07 -10.13
N ASN A 46 7.16 -11.64 -10.19
CA ASN A 46 7.51 -10.22 -10.14
C ASN A 46 7.00 -9.46 -11.37
N ALA A 47 7.06 -10.06 -12.57
CA ALA A 47 6.52 -9.45 -13.78
C ALA A 47 5.00 -9.23 -13.67
N ASP A 48 4.28 -10.25 -13.22
CA ASP A 48 2.82 -10.22 -13.08
C ASP A 48 2.43 -9.18 -12.00
N PHE A 49 3.12 -9.14 -10.86
CA PHE A 49 2.90 -8.11 -9.83
C PHE A 49 3.13 -6.68 -10.36
N LEU A 50 4.24 -6.44 -11.07
CA LEU A 50 4.55 -5.13 -11.63
C LEU A 50 3.49 -4.70 -12.65
N LYS A 51 3.04 -5.64 -13.48
CA LYS A 51 1.97 -5.41 -14.45
C LYS A 51 0.67 -5.03 -13.74
N GLU A 52 0.20 -5.85 -12.79
CA GLU A 52 -1.02 -5.57 -12.03
C GLU A 52 -0.98 -4.21 -11.32
N ASN A 53 0.17 -3.86 -10.73
CA ASN A 53 0.35 -2.58 -10.07
C ASN A 53 0.32 -1.43 -11.10
N SER A 54 0.93 -1.60 -12.28
CA SER A 54 0.90 -0.59 -13.34
C SER A 54 -0.50 -0.40 -13.93
N ASP A 55 -1.24 -1.49 -14.17
CA ASP A 55 -2.61 -1.47 -14.67
C ASP A 55 -3.53 -0.75 -13.68
N MET A 56 -3.37 -1.02 -12.38
CA MET A 56 -4.08 -0.29 -11.33
C MET A 56 -3.77 1.21 -11.38
N LEU A 57 -2.48 1.61 -11.46
CA LEU A 57 -2.10 3.02 -11.48
C LEU A 57 -2.64 3.78 -12.70
N ILE A 58 -2.81 3.11 -13.85
CA ILE A 58 -3.48 3.70 -15.01
C ILE A 58 -4.94 4.04 -14.67
N VAL A 59 -5.66 3.11 -14.04
CA VAL A 59 -7.05 3.34 -13.61
C VAL A 59 -7.13 4.48 -12.58
N ILE A 60 -6.22 4.50 -11.60
CA ILE A 60 -6.16 5.57 -10.59
C ILE A 60 -5.97 6.94 -11.23
N ARG A 61 -5.07 7.06 -12.21
CA ARG A 61 -4.86 8.30 -12.96
C ARG A 61 -6.15 8.73 -13.66
N ASP A 62 -6.86 7.80 -14.28
CA ASP A 62 -8.08 8.11 -15.02
C ASP A 62 -9.20 8.57 -14.08
N VAL A 63 -9.37 7.90 -12.93
CA VAL A 63 -10.29 8.31 -11.84
C VAL A 63 -9.94 9.70 -11.30
N LEU A 64 -8.67 9.97 -11.00
CA LEU A 64 -8.23 11.28 -10.50
C LEU A 64 -8.44 12.39 -11.53
N THR A 65 -8.27 12.07 -12.81
CA THR A 65 -8.47 13.00 -13.92
C THR A 65 -9.95 13.31 -14.11
N ALA A 66 -10.80 12.27 -14.08
CA ALA A 66 -12.25 12.41 -14.17
C ALA A 66 -12.88 12.97 -12.87
N ASN A 67 -12.16 12.87 -11.75
CA ASN A 67 -12.59 13.22 -10.40
C ASN A 67 -13.88 12.49 -9.96
N GLN A 68 -14.05 11.25 -10.43
CA GLN A 68 -15.22 10.42 -10.15
C GLN A 68 -14.88 8.94 -10.34
N ILE A 69 -15.63 8.08 -9.64
CA ILE A 69 -15.66 6.63 -9.87
C ILE A 69 -16.90 6.32 -10.71
N SER A 70 -16.74 5.52 -11.75
CA SER A 70 -17.79 5.20 -12.73
C SER A 70 -18.40 3.83 -12.52
N ASN A 71 -17.72 2.93 -11.81
CA ASN A 71 -18.16 1.55 -11.59
C ASN A 71 -17.47 0.91 -10.36
N SER A 72 -17.95 -0.27 -9.97
CA SER A 72 -17.44 -1.01 -8.82
C SER A 72 -16.00 -1.50 -8.97
N VAL A 73 -15.51 -1.73 -10.20
CA VAL A 73 -14.12 -2.15 -10.43
C VAL A 73 -13.17 -1.01 -10.13
N GLU A 74 -13.47 0.20 -10.62
CA GLU A 74 -12.74 1.43 -10.27
C GLU A 74 -12.77 1.68 -8.77
N HIS A 75 -13.93 1.52 -8.12
CA HIS A 75 -14.05 1.66 -6.66
C HIS A 75 -13.08 0.73 -5.91
N LEU A 76 -13.05 -0.56 -6.27
CA LEU A 76 -12.15 -1.54 -5.63
C LEU A 76 -10.67 -1.18 -5.83
N LEU A 77 -10.29 -0.76 -7.03
CA LEU A 77 -8.90 -0.38 -7.33
C LEU A 77 -8.50 0.90 -6.57
N VAL A 78 -9.40 1.87 -6.44
CA VAL A 78 -9.19 3.08 -5.64
C VAL A 78 -9.00 2.74 -4.16
N LEU A 79 -9.82 1.84 -3.59
CA LEU A 79 -9.65 1.38 -2.22
C LEU A 79 -8.30 0.68 -2.00
N LYS A 80 -7.88 -0.18 -2.93
CA LYS A 80 -6.55 -0.83 -2.89
C LYS A 80 -5.42 0.20 -2.92
N ARG A 81 -5.56 1.26 -3.72
CA ARG A 81 -4.57 2.35 -3.76
C ARG A 81 -4.55 3.16 -2.45
N ILE A 82 -5.71 3.46 -1.87
CA ILE A 82 -5.82 4.12 -0.57
C ILE A 82 -5.09 3.30 0.51
N GLU A 83 -5.27 1.97 0.50
CA GLU A 83 -4.54 1.06 1.40
C GLU A 83 -3.02 1.14 1.21
N GLN A 84 -2.54 1.15 -0.05
CA GLN A 84 -1.10 1.32 -0.34
C GLN A 84 -0.53 2.67 0.12
N LEU A 85 -1.35 3.71 0.13
CA LEU A 85 -0.98 5.05 0.56
C LEU A 85 -1.17 5.27 2.07
N TRP A 86 -1.66 4.28 2.80
CA TRP A 86 -1.96 4.45 4.22
C TRP A 86 -0.71 4.78 5.03
N GLY A 87 -0.79 5.85 5.82
CA GLY A 87 0.32 6.30 6.67
C GLY A 87 1.39 7.16 5.99
N VAL A 88 1.18 7.57 4.73
CA VAL A 88 2.06 8.58 4.10
C VAL A 88 1.90 9.94 4.78
N GLU A 89 2.96 10.76 4.74
CA GLU A 89 2.94 12.12 5.27
C GLU A 89 1.84 12.96 4.57
N PRO A 90 0.91 13.60 5.31
CA PRO A 90 -0.23 14.30 4.72
C PRO A 90 0.15 15.39 3.70
N GLU A 91 1.23 16.13 3.97
CA GLU A 91 1.70 17.24 3.13
C GLU A 91 2.51 16.78 1.90
N SER A 92 2.78 15.48 1.78
CA SER A 92 3.49 14.93 0.63
C SER A 92 2.59 14.89 -0.62
N ILE A 93 3.20 14.70 -1.79
CA ILE A 93 2.45 14.49 -3.03
C ILE A 93 1.50 13.28 -2.89
N LEU A 94 1.98 12.22 -2.24
CA LEU A 94 1.21 11.00 -1.99
C LEU A 94 0.09 11.22 -0.97
N GLY A 95 0.31 12.06 0.05
CA GLY A 95 -0.72 12.46 1.00
C GLY A 95 -1.86 13.22 0.33
N ARG A 96 -1.53 14.13 -0.60
CA ARG A 96 -2.54 14.82 -1.42
C ARG A 96 -3.27 13.90 -2.39
N GLU A 97 -2.60 12.87 -2.93
CA GLU A 97 -3.26 11.83 -3.73
C GLU A 97 -4.26 11.05 -2.88
N LEU A 98 -3.84 10.59 -1.69
CA LEU A 98 -4.68 9.88 -0.72
C LEU A 98 -5.93 10.69 -0.35
N ASP A 99 -5.77 11.97 0.00
CA ASP A 99 -6.89 12.84 0.36
C ASP A 99 -7.90 13.00 -0.78
N LYS A 100 -7.42 13.16 -2.02
CA LYS A 100 -8.30 13.22 -3.20
C LYS A 100 -9.04 11.91 -3.43
N LEU A 101 -8.35 10.77 -3.36
CA LEU A 101 -8.97 9.46 -3.54
C LEU A 101 -10.03 9.19 -2.48
N ALA A 102 -9.75 9.51 -1.21
CA ALA A 102 -10.72 9.38 -0.11
C ALA A 102 -11.97 10.22 -0.38
N ASN A 103 -11.80 11.48 -0.79
CA ASN A 103 -12.92 12.35 -1.15
C ASN A 103 -13.75 11.81 -2.32
N ILE A 104 -13.13 11.22 -3.34
CA ILE A 104 -13.84 10.62 -4.48
C ILE A 104 -14.63 9.38 -4.03
N VAL A 105 -14.05 8.53 -3.18
CA VAL A 105 -14.73 7.34 -2.63
C VAL A 105 -15.95 7.76 -1.82
N CYS A 106 -15.82 8.71 -0.90
CA CYS A 106 -16.96 9.19 -0.11
C CYS A 106 -18.11 9.65 -1.00
N LYS A 107 -17.82 10.45 -2.04
CA LYS A 107 -18.85 10.92 -2.99
C LYS A 107 -19.54 9.78 -3.74
N TYR A 108 -18.78 8.77 -4.15
CA TYR A 108 -19.33 7.62 -4.88
C TYR A 108 -20.20 6.74 -3.97
N GLU A 109 -19.76 6.49 -2.73
CA GLU A 109 -20.52 5.70 -1.77
C GLU A 109 -21.79 6.42 -1.31
N ASP A 110 -21.73 7.74 -1.11
CA ASP A 110 -22.91 8.55 -0.81
C ASP A 110 -23.99 8.43 -1.90
N GLN A 111 -23.59 8.35 -3.18
CA GLN A 111 -24.52 8.15 -4.30
C GLN A 111 -25.17 6.76 -4.32
N ILE A 112 -24.48 5.74 -3.80
CA ILE A 112 -25.01 4.37 -3.73
C ILE A 112 -25.95 4.21 -2.53
N LEU A 113 -25.65 4.89 -1.43
CA LEU A 113 -26.37 4.78 -0.16
C LEU A 113 -27.58 5.71 -0.04
N SER A 114 -27.69 6.71 -0.93
CA SER A 114 -28.82 7.64 -1.02
C SER A 114 -30.00 7.07 -1.80
#